data_AF-A0A0E0TCP6-F1
#
_entry.id   AF-A0A0E0TCP6-F1
#
_cell.length_a   1.000
_cell.length_b   1.000
_cell.length_c   1.000
_cell.angle_alpha   90.00
_cell.angle_beta   90.00
_cell.angle_gamma   90.00
#
_symmetry.space_group_name_H-M   'P 1'
#
loop_
_entity.id
_entity.type
_entity.pdbx_description
1 polymer ?
#
loop_
_entity_poly.entity_id
_entity_poly.type
_entity_poly.pdbx_seq_one_letter_code
_entity_poly.pdbx_strand_id
1 'polypeptide(L)'
;MDKKTIAHRFSFERRLLGRLYWFPFLAYGLCVGLMVIFSARSDEPFLPYTVIQGIAVPIAGWHLVFLYRHLYDEGAKEAVLWYYRKAVVLDLLRYAVLHGGCIVLLVLAVIWIHGTMFLTAPVLVHLFLLFSFYQLIGLAMLCVFRSLDVALSVIVVYTFMEVATQGTFMPWPHLFLFQAPADSLSLLLPMMWLGAGIVLSVWWIGREFR
;
A
#
# COMPACT_ATOMS: atom_id res chain seq x y z
N MET A 1 11.48 14.22 18.07
CA MET A 1 12.63 13.58 17.39
C MET A 1 13.23 14.58 16.42
N ASP A 2 14.54 14.79 16.42
CA ASP A 2 15.19 15.80 15.58
C ASP A 2 15.15 15.43 14.09
N LYS A 3 15.07 16.41 13.20
CA LYS A 3 15.10 16.25 11.73
C LYS A 3 16.33 15.45 11.29
N LYS A 4 17.48 15.68 11.94
CA LYS A 4 18.74 14.96 11.67
C LYS A 4 18.60 13.45 11.93
N THR A 5 17.86 13.06 12.96
CA THR A 5 17.62 11.65 13.29
C THR A 5 16.76 10.95 12.23
N ILE A 6 15.72 11.64 11.72
CA ILE A 6 14.86 11.11 10.65
C ILE A 6 15.67 10.91 9.36
N ALA A 7 16.43 11.93 8.96
CA ALA A 7 17.26 11.87 7.76
C ALA A 7 18.32 10.76 7.85
N HIS A 8 18.95 10.60 9.01
CA HIS A 8 19.91 9.53 9.26
C HIS A 8 19.28 8.16 9.04
N ARG A 9 18.07 7.91 9.59
CA ARG A 9 17.38 6.62 9.42
C ARG A 9 17.11 6.29 7.95
N PHE A 10 16.57 7.23 7.17
CA PHE A 10 16.38 7.01 5.74
C PHE A 10 17.71 6.74 5.01
N SER A 11 18.78 7.45 5.38
CA SER A 11 20.10 7.23 4.77
C SER A 11 20.66 5.84 5.06
N PHE A 12 20.45 5.34 6.28
CA PHE A 12 20.83 4.01 6.72
C PHE A 12 20.01 2.94 6.00
N GLU A 13 18.68 3.09 5.97
CA GLU A 13 17.75 2.16 5.32
C GLU A 13 18.03 2.05 3.82
N ARG A 14 18.33 3.17 3.16
CA ARG A 14 18.75 3.16 1.75
C ARG A 14 20.02 2.34 1.51
N ARG A 15 20.98 2.37 2.45
CA ARG A 15 22.20 1.54 2.37
C ARG A 15 21.88 0.07 2.66
N LEU A 16 21.01 -0.19 3.63
CA LEU A 16 20.59 -1.54 4.02
C LEU A 16 19.84 -2.25 2.88
N LEU A 17 18.85 -1.58 2.29
CA LEU A 17 17.98 -2.15 1.25
C LEU A 17 18.59 -2.10 -0.16
N GLY A 18 19.59 -1.23 -0.38
CA GLY A 18 20.26 -1.08 -1.67
C GLY A 18 19.28 -0.78 -2.80
N ARG A 19 19.18 -1.68 -3.78
CA ARG A 19 18.28 -1.52 -4.94
C ARG A 19 16.80 -1.66 -4.57
N LEU A 20 16.47 -2.44 -3.54
CA LEU A 20 15.08 -2.66 -3.11
C LEU A 20 14.43 -1.40 -2.55
N TYR A 21 15.24 -0.47 -2.03
CA TYR A 21 14.77 0.86 -1.61
C TYR A 21 14.10 1.64 -2.75
N TRP A 22 14.60 1.47 -3.98
CA TRP A 22 14.13 2.23 -5.14
C TRP A 22 12.93 1.59 -5.82
N PHE A 23 12.63 0.33 -5.53
CA PHE A 23 11.61 -0.45 -6.22
C PHE A 23 10.21 0.21 -6.16
N PRO A 24 9.70 0.68 -5.00
CA PRO A 24 8.39 1.33 -4.96
C PRO A 24 8.31 2.60 -5.83
N PHE A 25 9.40 3.36 -5.92
CA PHE A 25 9.43 4.59 -6.73
C PHE A 25 9.44 4.32 -8.23
N LEU A 26 10.10 3.24 -8.66
CA LEU A 26 10.05 2.80 -10.05
C LEU A 26 8.61 2.46 -10.46
N ALA A 27 7.87 1.81 -9.57
CA ALA A 27 6.48 1.49 -9.83
C ALA A 27 5.57 2.73 -9.85
N TYR A 28 5.82 3.75 -9.02
CA TYR A 28 5.13 5.03 -9.18
C TYR A 28 5.42 5.69 -10.53
N GLY A 29 6.65 5.60 -11.02
CA GLY A 29 6.99 6.04 -12.38
C GLY A 29 6.20 5.28 -13.45
N LEU A 30 6.06 3.95 -13.29
CA LEU A 30 5.21 3.13 -14.15
C LEU A 30 3.74 3.57 -14.09
N CYS A 31 3.21 3.86 -12.89
CA CYS A 31 1.85 4.36 -12.73
C CYS A 31 1.62 5.65 -13.51
N VAL A 32 2.54 6.62 -13.42
CA VAL A 32 2.46 7.86 -14.21
C VAL A 32 2.40 7.54 -15.71
N GLY A 33 3.28 6.65 -16.20
CA GLY A 33 3.27 6.23 -17.60
C GLY A 33 1.95 5.60 -18.04
N LEU A 34 1.41 4.67 -17.24
CA LEU A 34 0.12 4.02 -17.52
C LEU A 34 -1.03 5.03 -17.50
N MET A 35 -1.04 5.96 -16.53
CA MET A 35 -2.07 7.00 -16.44
C MET A 35 -2.06 7.90 -17.66
N VAL A 36 -0.89 8.31 -18.16
CA VAL A 36 -0.78 9.11 -19.39
C VAL A 36 -1.29 8.33 -20.61
N ILE A 37 -0.90 7.06 -20.75
CA ILE A 37 -1.35 6.20 -21.85
C ILE A 37 -2.87 6.01 -21.83
N PHE A 38 -3.46 5.76 -20.65
CA PHE A 38 -4.89 5.58 -20.50
C PHE A 38 -5.67 6.87 -20.74
N SER A 39 -5.16 8.00 -20.25
CA SER A 39 -5.75 9.32 -20.50
C SER A 39 -5.74 9.69 -21.99
N ALA A 40 -4.74 9.22 -22.76
CA ALA A 40 -4.69 9.44 -24.20
C ALA A 40 -5.66 8.55 -24.99
N ARG A 41 -6.21 7.49 -24.37
CA ARG A 41 -7.08 6.50 -25.03
C ARG A 41 -8.54 6.57 -24.59
N SER A 42 -8.82 7.15 -23.43
CA SER A 42 -10.16 7.25 -22.86
C SER A 42 -10.27 8.50 -21.99
N ASP A 43 -11.42 9.16 -22.09
CA ASP A 43 -11.81 10.28 -21.23
C ASP A 43 -12.45 9.82 -19.91
N GLU A 44 -12.52 8.50 -19.66
CA GLU A 44 -13.07 7.97 -18.42
C GLU A 44 -12.15 8.26 -17.22
N PRO A 45 -12.56 9.10 -16.26
CA PRO A 45 -11.70 9.55 -15.17
C PRO A 45 -11.43 8.44 -14.14
N PHE A 46 -12.19 7.36 -14.17
CA PHE A 46 -12.07 6.24 -13.24
C PHE A 46 -10.96 5.25 -13.64
N LEU A 47 -10.55 5.25 -14.91
CA LEU A 47 -9.50 4.36 -15.40
C LEU A 47 -8.10 4.70 -14.82
N PRO A 48 -7.67 5.98 -14.76
CA PRO A 48 -6.46 6.37 -14.01
C PRO A 48 -6.55 6.07 -12.51
N TYR A 49 -7.75 6.17 -11.92
CA TYR A 49 -7.96 5.82 -10.51
C TYR A 49 -7.72 4.32 -10.25
N THR A 50 -8.12 3.43 -11.16
CA THR A 50 -7.80 1.99 -11.13
C THR A 50 -6.29 1.72 -11.10
N VAL A 51 -5.47 2.54 -11.78
CA VAL A 51 -4.00 2.42 -11.70
C VAL A 51 -3.49 2.82 -10.31
N ILE A 52 -4.01 3.90 -9.73
CA ILE A 52 -3.62 4.35 -8.39
C ILE A 52 -3.94 3.29 -7.36
N GLN A 53 -5.20 2.84 -7.29
CA GLN A 53 -5.59 1.84 -6.30
C GLN A 53 -4.94 0.49 -6.59
N GLY A 54 -4.87 0.04 -7.85
CA GLY A 54 -4.46 -1.32 -8.22
C GLY A 54 -2.95 -1.55 -8.23
N ILE A 55 -2.15 -0.49 -8.33
CA ILE A 55 -0.68 -0.59 -8.41
C ILE A 55 -0.03 0.31 -7.36
N ALA A 56 -0.32 1.61 -7.38
CA ALA A 56 0.40 2.57 -6.53
C ALA A 56 0.18 2.31 -5.04
N VAL A 57 -1.07 2.05 -4.65
CA VAL A 57 -1.44 1.80 -3.25
C VAL A 57 -0.83 0.50 -2.71
N PRO A 58 -0.97 -0.67 -3.37
CA PRO A 58 -0.36 -1.92 -2.94
C PRO A 58 1.16 -1.83 -2.71
N ILE A 59 1.84 -1.09 -3.58
CA ILE A 59 3.28 -0.95 -3.56
C ILE A 59 3.77 -0.06 -2.40
N ALA A 60 2.91 0.81 -1.85
CA ALA A 60 3.26 1.63 -0.68
C ALA A 60 3.69 0.79 0.53
N GLY A 61 3.05 -0.36 0.75
CA GLY A 61 3.36 -1.25 1.87
C GLY A 61 4.69 -2.00 1.72
N TRP A 62 5.22 -2.12 0.49
CA TRP A 62 6.36 -2.99 0.21
C TRP A 62 7.65 -2.49 0.85
N HIS A 63 7.79 -1.18 1.03
CA HIS A 63 8.97 -0.62 1.67
C HIS A 63 9.14 -1.14 3.10
N LEU A 64 8.03 -1.23 3.85
CA LEU A 64 8.04 -1.80 5.21
C LEU A 64 8.32 -3.30 5.17
N VAL A 65 7.73 -4.02 4.22
CA VAL A 65 8.00 -5.46 4.06
C VAL A 65 9.49 -5.70 3.81
N PHE A 66 10.10 -4.93 2.91
CA PHE A 66 11.53 -5.03 2.63
C PHE A 66 12.40 -4.66 3.83
N LEU A 67 12.02 -3.63 4.58
CA LEU A 67 12.76 -3.22 5.77
C LEU A 67 12.73 -4.31 6.85
N TYR A 68 11.56 -4.90 7.09
CA TYR A 68 11.34 -5.84 8.17
C TYR A 68 11.68 -7.29 7.82
N ARG A 69 11.94 -7.62 6.55
CA ARG A 69 12.32 -8.98 6.13
C ARG A 69 13.52 -9.52 6.91
N HIS A 70 14.47 -8.64 7.25
CA HIS A 70 15.70 -8.97 7.95
C HIS A 70 15.48 -9.53 9.35
N LEU A 71 14.29 -9.33 9.96
CA LEU A 71 13.94 -9.99 11.21
C LEU A 71 13.72 -11.49 11.03
N TYR A 72 13.33 -11.93 9.84
CA TYR A 72 12.97 -13.30 9.56
C TYR A 72 14.05 -14.05 8.75
N ASP A 73 15.16 -13.36 8.44
CA ASP A 73 16.37 -13.98 7.90
C ASP A 73 17.17 -14.64 9.04
N GLU A 74 17.54 -15.91 8.84
CA GLU A 74 18.58 -16.68 9.55
C GLU A 74 18.77 -16.36 11.06
N GLY A 75 17.70 -16.47 11.85
CA GLY A 75 17.78 -16.37 13.32
C GLY A 75 18.06 -14.97 13.89
N ALA A 76 18.11 -13.93 13.04
CA ALA A 76 18.38 -12.55 13.47
C ALA A 76 17.27 -11.96 14.36
N LYS A 77 16.07 -12.55 14.34
CA LYS A 77 14.91 -12.07 15.11
C LYS A 77 15.25 -11.82 16.58
N GLU A 78 15.87 -12.79 17.25
CA GLU A 78 16.09 -12.71 18.70
C GLU A 78 17.04 -11.57 19.08
N ALA A 79 18.02 -11.28 18.21
CA ALA A 79 19.00 -10.22 18.44
C ALA A 79 18.43 -8.82 18.16
N VAL A 80 17.55 -8.67 17.15
CA VAL A 80 17.18 -7.35 16.61
C VAL A 80 15.72 -6.96 16.89
N LEU A 81 14.86 -7.89 17.31
CA LEU A 81 13.43 -7.63 17.58
C LEU A 81 13.24 -6.49 18.59
N TRP A 82 14.08 -6.42 19.63
CA TRP A 82 14.00 -5.37 20.65
C TRP A 82 14.18 -3.96 20.07
N TYR A 83 15.08 -3.81 19.11
CA TYR A 83 15.31 -2.56 18.41
C TYR A 83 14.08 -2.18 17.55
N TYR A 84 13.57 -3.13 16.76
CA TYR A 84 12.45 -2.90 15.86
C TYR A 84 11.11 -2.68 16.57
N ARG A 85 10.90 -3.29 17.74
CA ARG A 85 9.72 -3.07 18.59
C ARG A 85 9.52 -1.59 18.92
N LYS A 86 10.60 -0.87 19.22
CA LYS A 86 10.54 0.56 19.55
C LYS A 86 10.40 1.44 18.32
N ALA A 87 10.79 0.93 17.15
CA ALA A 87 10.83 1.68 15.90
C ALA A 87 9.57 1.47 15.03
N VAL A 88 8.84 0.37 15.17
CA VAL A 88 7.76 -0.02 14.24
C VAL A 88 6.67 1.02 14.05
N VAL A 89 6.21 1.66 15.12
CA VAL A 89 5.19 2.72 15.02
C VAL A 89 5.73 3.93 14.26
N LEU A 90 6.98 4.30 14.53
CA LEU A 90 7.63 5.42 13.88
C LEU A 90 7.93 5.13 12.40
N ASP A 91 8.36 3.91 12.08
CA ASP A 91 8.66 3.52 10.71
C ASP A 91 7.37 3.41 9.89
N LEU A 92 6.29 2.85 10.46
CA LEU A 92 4.93 2.91 9.89
C LEU A 92 4.53 4.34 9.54
N LEU A 93 4.69 5.28 10.48
CA LEU A 93 4.34 6.69 10.25
C LEU A 93 5.22 7.34 9.19
N ARG A 94 6.54 7.12 9.23
CA ARG A 94 7.50 7.69 8.26
C ARG A 94 7.20 7.25 6.84
N TYR A 95 6.97 5.95 6.64
CA TYR A 95 6.66 5.40 5.33
C TYR A 95 5.22 5.75 4.91
N ALA A 96 4.27 5.87 5.84
CA ALA A 96 2.95 6.39 5.54
C ALA A 96 2.99 7.83 5.00
N VAL A 97 3.81 8.70 5.61
CA VAL A 97 4.00 10.08 5.11
C VAL A 97 4.68 10.09 3.74
N LEU A 98 5.73 9.29 3.56
CA LEU A 98 6.46 9.20 2.29
C LEU A 98 5.55 8.73 1.14
N HIS A 99 4.90 7.57 1.31
CA HIS A 99 4.07 6.97 0.27
C HIS A 99 2.72 7.66 0.12
N GLY A 100 2.16 8.17 1.22
CA GLY A 100 0.98 9.03 1.18
C GLY A 100 1.24 10.29 0.36
N GLY A 101 2.43 10.90 0.50
CA GLY A 101 2.86 12.02 -0.35
C GLY A 101 2.90 11.64 -1.84
N CYS A 102 3.50 10.49 -2.19
CA CYS A 102 3.50 9.99 -3.56
C CYS A 102 2.09 9.76 -4.13
N ILE A 103 1.19 9.15 -3.34
CA ILE A 103 -0.19 8.90 -3.76
C ILE A 103 -0.95 10.22 -3.94
N VAL A 104 -0.78 11.20 -3.03
CA VAL A 104 -1.37 12.53 -3.17
C VAL A 104 -0.90 13.19 -4.47
N LEU A 105 0.39 13.11 -4.80
CA LEU A 105 0.90 13.64 -6.07
C LEU A 105 0.28 12.95 -7.29
N LEU A 106 0.08 11.63 -7.25
CA LEU A 106 -0.61 10.91 -8.32
C LEU A 106 -2.08 11.33 -8.45
N VAL A 107 -2.79 11.50 -7.33
CA VAL A 107 -4.18 11.99 -7.34
C VAL A 107 -4.26 13.40 -7.91
N LEU A 108 -3.37 14.30 -7.50
CA LEU A 108 -3.28 15.67 -8.07
C LEU A 108 -2.99 15.63 -9.58
N ALA A 109 -2.16 14.70 -10.04
CA ALA A 109 -1.92 14.50 -11.47
C ALA A 109 -3.18 14.06 -12.22
N VAL A 110 -4.02 13.18 -11.66
CA VAL A 110 -5.32 12.85 -12.28
C VAL A 110 -6.24 14.06 -12.32
N ILE A 111 -6.32 14.82 -11.22
CA ILE A 111 -7.15 16.04 -11.17
C ILE A 111 -6.75 17.02 -12.26
N TRP A 112 -5.44 17.18 -12.47
CA TRP A 112 -4.92 18.06 -13.51
C TRP A 112 -5.34 17.63 -14.92
N ILE A 113 -5.42 16.32 -15.18
CA ILE A 113 -5.73 15.78 -16.52
C ILE A 113 -7.25 15.68 -16.75
N HIS A 114 -8.01 15.18 -15.77
CA HIS A 114 -9.42 14.77 -15.92
C HIS A 114 -10.39 15.58 -15.05
N GLY A 115 -9.90 16.56 -14.29
CA GLY A 115 -10.70 17.32 -13.33
C GLY A 115 -11.10 16.51 -12.10
N THR A 116 -12.07 17.01 -11.34
CA THR A 116 -12.42 16.48 -10.01
C THR A 116 -13.63 15.55 -10.00
N MET A 117 -14.23 15.24 -11.17
CA MET A 117 -15.52 14.53 -11.22
C MET A 117 -15.50 13.14 -10.57
N PHE A 118 -14.35 12.45 -10.56
CA PHE A 118 -14.22 11.14 -9.92
C PHE A 118 -13.93 11.21 -8.41
N LEU A 119 -13.57 12.38 -7.87
CA LEU A 119 -13.18 12.56 -6.46
C LEU A 119 -14.36 12.93 -5.59
N THR A 120 -15.22 11.94 -5.35
CA THR A 120 -16.24 12.08 -4.32
C THR A 120 -15.63 11.81 -2.94
N ALA A 121 -16.20 12.41 -1.88
CA ALA A 121 -15.74 12.16 -0.51
C ALA A 121 -15.70 10.64 -0.14
N PRO A 122 -16.69 9.82 -0.54
CA PRO A 122 -16.62 8.37 -0.35
C PRO A 122 -15.41 7.70 -1.03
N VAL A 123 -15.05 8.11 -2.25
CA VAL A 123 -13.88 7.57 -2.97
C VAL A 123 -12.58 7.96 -2.26
N LEU A 124 -12.49 9.17 -1.72
CA LEU A 124 -11.33 9.61 -0.93
C LEU A 124 -11.19 8.81 0.37
N VAL A 125 -12.29 8.57 1.09
CA VAL A 125 -12.29 7.73 2.30
C VAL A 125 -11.86 6.30 1.96
N HIS A 126 -12.40 5.75 0.87
CA HIS A 126 -12.01 4.43 0.37
C HIS A 126 -10.51 4.37 0.08
N LEU A 127 -9.98 5.32 -0.69
CA LEU A 127 -8.55 5.39 -1.03
C LEU A 127 -7.67 5.47 0.22
N PHE A 128 -8.08 6.26 1.21
CA PHE A 128 -7.37 6.37 2.49
C PHE A 128 -7.37 5.05 3.27
N LEU A 129 -8.51 4.36 3.34
CA LEU A 129 -8.63 3.05 3.98
C LEU A 129 -7.80 1.99 3.24
N LEU A 130 -7.85 1.97 1.91
CA LEU A 130 -7.07 1.06 1.07
C LEU A 130 -5.57 1.28 1.26
N PHE A 131 -5.14 2.55 1.28
CA PHE A 131 -3.75 2.91 1.59
C PHE A 131 -3.33 2.43 2.98
N SER A 132 -4.14 2.71 4.00
CA SER A 132 -3.86 2.28 5.37
C SER A 132 -3.80 0.77 5.49
N PHE A 133 -4.70 0.06 4.81
CA PHE A 133 -4.72 -1.40 4.73
C PHE A 133 -3.43 -1.93 4.12
N TYR A 134 -3.03 -1.45 2.93
CA TYR A 134 -1.81 -1.94 2.27
C TYR A 134 -0.52 -1.58 3.02
N GLN A 135 -0.50 -0.46 3.73
CA GLN A 135 0.62 -0.08 4.61
C GLN A 135 0.83 -1.10 5.75
N LEU A 136 -0.26 -1.72 6.24
CA LEU A 136 -0.24 -2.61 7.38
C LEU A 136 -0.19 -4.09 6.99
N ILE A 137 -1.00 -4.51 6.00
CA ILE A 137 -1.18 -5.92 5.64
C ILE A 137 0.13 -6.54 5.17
N GLY A 138 0.98 -5.79 4.48
CA GLY A 138 2.32 -6.24 4.08
C GLY A 138 3.14 -6.73 5.26
N LEU A 139 3.25 -5.88 6.27
CA LEU A 139 3.99 -6.21 7.49
C LEU A 139 3.29 -7.34 8.27
N ALA A 140 1.97 -7.32 8.37
CA ALA A 140 1.21 -8.37 9.06
C ALA A 140 1.42 -9.74 8.41
N MET A 141 1.36 -9.83 7.07
CA MET A 141 1.62 -11.07 6.33
C MET A 141 3.06 -11.54 6.50
N LEU A 142 4.03 -10.62 6.51
CA LEU A 142 5.41 -10.97 6.82
C LEU A 142 5.55 -11.56 8.23
N CYS A 143 4.86 -11.01 9.23
CA CYS A 143 4.85 -11.57 10.58
C CYS A 143 4.21 -12.96 10.66
N VAL A 144 3.14 -13.19 9.90
CA VAL A 144 2.42 -14.49 9.86
C VAL A 144 3.25 -15.56 9.18
N PHE A 145 3.73 -15.29 7.97
CA PHE A 145 4.42 -16.29 7.16
C PHE A 145 5.91 -16.41 7.45
N ARG A 146 6.51 -15.38 8.05
CA ARG A 146 7.96 -15.30 8.33
C ARG A 146 8.81 -15.56 7.08
N SER A 147 8.27 -15.21 5.91
CA SER A 147 8.89 -15.38 4.61
C SER A 147 8.46 -14.21 3.73
N LEU A 148 9.44 -13.51 3.19
CA LEU A 148 9.22 -12.41 2.24
C LEU A 148 8.45 -12.92 1.02
N ASP A 149 8.89 -14.05 0.45
CA ASP A 149 8.37 -14.58 -0.79
C ASP A 149 6.90 -14.96 -0.65
N VAL A 150 6.54 -15.63 0.44
CA VAL A 150 5.15 -16.02 0.71
C VAL A 150 4.29 -14.78 0.97
N ALA A 151 4.74 -13.85 1.81
CA ALA A 151 3.99 -12.64 2.14
C ALA A 151 3.69 -11.79 0.91
N LEU A 152 4.71 -11.55 0.06
CA LEU A 152 4.52 -10.80 -1.19
C LEU A 152 3.68 -11.57 -2.20
N SER A 153 3.86 -12.88 -2.33
CA SER A 153 3.07 -13.69 -3.27
C SER A 153 1.58 -13.61 -2.98
N VAL A 154 1.17 -13.73 -1.72
CA VAL A 154 -0.24 -13.62 -1.33
C VAL A 154 -0.81 -12.25 -1.70
N ILE A 155 -0.08 -11.18 -1.39
CA ILE A 155 -0.51 -9.80 -1.67
C ILE A 155 -0.59 -9.53 -3.17
N VAL A 156 0.42 -9.97 -3.93
CA VAL A 156 0.48 -9.82 -5.39
C VAL A 156 -0.64 -10.61 -6.05
N VAL A 157 -0.83 -11.89 -5.70
CA VAL A 157 -1.86 -12.74 -6.30
C VAL A 157 -3.23 -12.14 -6.05
N TYR A 158 -3.54 -11.75 -4.82
CA TYR A 158 -4.82 -11.11 -4.50
C TYR A 158 -5.03 -9.83 -5.33
N THR A 159 -4.06 -8.91 -5.27
CA THR A 159 -4.15 -7.61 -5.97
C THR A 159 -4.27 -7.79 -7.49
N PHE A 160 -3.43 -8.64 -8.07
CA PHE A 160 -3.42 -8.87 -9.52
C PHE A 160 -4.69 -9.54 -9.99
N MET A 161 -5.15 -10.59 -9.30
CA MET A 161 -6.39 -11.27 -9.65
C MET A 161 -7.57 -10.30 -9.59
N GLU A 162 -7.62 -9.47 -8.55
CA GLU A 162 -8.70 -8.52 -8.37
C GLU A 162 -8.72 -7.45 -9.47
N VAL A 163 -7.55 -6.88 -9.80
CA VAL A 163 -7.42 -5.90 -10.90
C VAL A 163 -7.68 -6.53 -12.28
N ALA A 164 -7.15 -7.72 -12.54
CA ALA A 164 -7.30 -8.40 -13.82
C ALA A 164 -8.73 -8.87 -14.09
N THR A 165 -9.47 -9.22 -13.03
CA THR A 165 -10.85 -9.72 -13.12
C THR A 165 -11.90 -8.66 -12.79
N GLN A 166 -11.46 -7.44 -12.45
CA GLN A 166 -12.33 -6.35 -12.00
C GLN A 166 -13.27 -6.78 -10.86
N GLY A 167 -12.81 -7.68 -9.98
CA GLY A 167 -13.59 -8.20 -8.87
C GLY A 167 -14.76 -9.11 -9.23
N THR A 168 -14.76 -9.74 -10.42
CA THR A 168 -15.90 -10.60 -10.85
C THR A 168 -15.63 -12.10 -10.76
N PHE A 169 -14.37 -12.51 -10.59
CA PHE A 169 -13.99 -13.92 -10.77
C PHE A 169 -14.02 -14.76 -9.49
N MET A 170 -13.72 -14.16 -8.33
CA MET A 170 -13.57 -14.91 -7.08
C MET A 170 -14.55 -14.40 -6.00
N PRO A 171 -15.20 -15.30 -5.24
CA PRO A 171 -16.14 -14.92 -4.18
C PRO A 171 -15.41 -14.54 -2.88
N TRP A 172 -14.43 -13.65 -2.96
CA TRP A 172 -13.65 -13.17 -1.83
C TRP A 172 -13.98 -11.70 -1.50
N PRO A 173 -13.50 -11.17 -0.37
CA PRO A 173 -13.62 -9.75 -0.08
C PRO A 173 -13.06 -8.87 -1.21
N HIS A 174 -13.92 -8.09 -1.86
CA HIS A 174 -13.54 -7.12 -2.87
C HIS A 174 -13.17 -5.80 -2.19
N LEU A 175 -11.90 -5.39 -2.33
CA LEU A 175 -11.36 -4.19 -1.69
C LEU A 175 -11.20 -3.00 -2.65
N PHE A 176 -11.46 -3.19 -3.94
CA PHE A 176 -11.23 -2.19 -4.98
C PHE A 176 -12.55 -1.73 -5.58
N LEU A 177 -12.54 -0.51 -6.12
CA LEU A 177 -13.67 0.04 -6.85
C LEU A 177 -13.28 0.11 -8.32
N PHE A 178 -13.90 -0.66 -9.22
CA PHE A 178 -13.55 -0.61 -10.66
C PHE A 178 -14.48 0.29 -11.49
N GLN A 179 -15.59 0.72 -10.90
CA GLN A 179 -16.54 1.63 -11.51
C GLN A 179 -16.97 2.69 -10.48
N ALA A 180 -17.51 3.81 -10.97
CA ALA A 180 -18.12 4.81 -10.10
C ALA A 180 -19.20 4.13 -9.24
N PRO A 181 -19.25 4.37 -7.91
CA PRO A 181 -20.23 3.74 -7.04
C PRO A 181 -21.65 4.07 -7.51
N ALA A 182 -22.38 3.04 -7.95
CA ALA A 182 -23.76 3.18 -8.42
C ALA A 182 -24.77 3.22 -7.25
N ASP A 183 -24.40 2.61 -6.12
CA ASP A 183 -25.23 2.47 -4.93
C ASP A 183 -24.38 2.54 -3.64
N SER A 184 -25.04 2.66 -2.49
CA SER A 184 -24.36 2.70 -1.19
C SER A 184 -23.70 1.37 -0.81
N LEU A 185 -24.22 0.24 -1.30
CA LEU A 185 -23.73 -1.10 -0.98
C LEU A 185 -22.38 -1.39 -1.64
N SER A 186 -22.21 -1.03 -2.92
CA SER A 186 -20.94 -1.21 -3.65
C SER A 186 -19.75 -0.49 -3.00
N LEU A 187 -20.02 0.51 -2.16
CA LEU A 187 -19.02 1.24 -1.41
C LEU A 187 -18.90 0.76 0.06
N LEU A 188 -20.02 0.43 0.70
CA LEU A 188 -20.04 -0.01 2.10
C LEU A 188 -19.25 -1.31 2.30
N LEU A 189 -19.43 -2.30 1.42
CA LEU A 189 -18.83 -3.62 1.60
C LEU A 189 -17.28 -3.57 1.51
N PRO A 190 -16.65 -2.95 0.49
CA PRO A 190 -15.20 -2.76 0.47
C PRO A 190 -14.69 -2.02 1.71
N MET A 191 -15.39 -0.96 2.16
CA MET A 191 -15.00 -0.21 3.35
C MET A 191 -15.03 -1.06 4.62
N MET A 192 -16.04 -1.92 4.79
CA MET A 192 -16.12 -2.85 5.92
C MET A 192 -14.95 -3.84 5.92
N TRP A 193 -14.64 -4.43 4.76
CA TRP A 193 -13.51 -5.36 4.64
C TRP A 193 -12.16 -4.69 4.88
N LEU A 194 -11.97 -3.46 4.38
CA LEU A 194 -10.79 -2.66 4.67
C LEU A 194 -10.66 -2.38 6.17
N GLY A 195 -11.74 -1.96 6.83
CA GLY A 195 -11.77 -1.73 8.27
C GLY A 195 -11.40 -2.98 9.07
N ALA A 196 -12.01 -4.12 8.75
CA ALA A 196 -11.70 -5.40 9.38
C ALA A 196 -10.23 -5.81 9.15
N GLY A 197 -9.73 -5.68 7.92
CA GLY A 197 -8.36 -5.99 7.55
C GLY A 197 -7.32 -5.12 8.28
N ILE A 198 -7.60 -3.83 8.44
CA ILE A 198 -6.77 -2.90 9.22
C ILE A 198 -6.70 -3.34 10.68
N VAL A 199 -7.85 -3.59 11.32
CA VAL A 199 -7.91 -4.01 12.73
C VAL A 199 -7.14 -5.31 12.95
N LEU A 200 -7.35 -6.30 12.07
CA LEU A 200 -6.63 -7.58 12.12
C LEU A 200 -5.11 -7.40 11.94
N SER A 201 -4.69 -6.52 11.01
CA SER A 201 -3.28 -6.25 10.76
C SER A 201 -2.61 -5.58 11.96
N VAL A 202 -3.28 -4.58 12.57
CA VAL A 202 -2.80 -3.91 13.78
C VAL A 202 -2.68 -4.90 14.93
N TRP A 203 -3.68 -5.76 15.12
CA TRP A 203 -3.64 -6.79 16.16
C TRP A 203 -2.46 -7.75 15.99
N TRP A 204 -2.23 -8.23 14.76
CA TRP A 204 -1.12 -9.15 14.46
C TRP A 204 0.25 -8.50 14.64
N ILE A 205 0.45 -7.30 14.10
CA ILE A 205 1.70 -6.53 14.28
C ILE A 205 1.91 -6.27 15.78
N GLY A 206 0.87 -5.82 16.49
CA GLY A 206 0.93 -5.56 17.92
C GLY A 206 1.29 -6.79 18.76
N ARG A 207 0.82 -7.98 18.37
CA ARG A 207 1.18 -9.25 19.00
C ARG A 207 2.64 -9.63 18.75
N GLU A 208 3.14 -9.43 17.53
CA GLU A 208 4.49 -9.81 17.12
C GLU A 208 5.57 -8.93 17.77
N PHE A 209 5.29 -7.64 17.94
CA PHE A 209 6.23 -6.66 18.53
C PHE A 209 5.94 -6.34 20.00
N ARG A 210 5.13 -7.15 20.70
CA ARG A 210 4.86 -7.02 22.15
C ARG A 210 5.96 -7.66 23.02
#